data_AF-A0A346AH18-F1
#
_entry.id   AF-A0A346AH18-F1
#
_cell.length_a   1.000
_cell.length_b   1.000
_cell.length_c   1.000
_cell.angle_alpha   90.00
_cell.angle_beta   90.00
_cell.angle_gamma   90.00
#
_symmetry.space_group_name_H-M   'P 1'
#
loop_
_entity.id
_entity.type
_entity.pdbx_description
1 polymer ?
#
loop_
_entity_poly.entity_id
_entity_poly.type
_entity_poly.pdbx_seq_one_letter_code
_entity_poly.pdbx_strand_id
1 'polypeptide(L)'
;PLSKDAISVGTVMPRDVLRASTPEKVFEEHVARIPRITARLTGTTPSMDLKIETDYCYHADTVTGPGWLMVGDAGCFGDPMFSGGVLVATATAVRAAETLGEALADPSAEERLIERYANYFKTGYDTYIRLIHAYYDGELVAMAADAARSTDRDTLEKYLIRLIGGDFWSEHNSVAQEMRRRKEWDTFEPFQRVYGCPSYPHLDELDRKERSESRVRKVTAGR
;
A
#
# COMPACT_ATOMS: atom_id res chain seq x y z
N PRO A 1 -13.52 14.20 -3.38
CA PRO A 1 -14.69 14.76 -4.13
C PRO A 1 -15.44 13.62 -4.82
N LEU A 2 -16.78 13.62 -4.80
CA LEU A 2 -17.59 12.55 -5.39
C LEU A 2 -18.24 12.99 -6.70
N SER A 3 -18.80 14.20 -6.72
CA SER A 3 -19.39 14.82 -7.91
C SER A 3 -19.19 16.34 -7.85
N LYS A 4 -19.80 17.08 -8.79
CA LYS A 4 -19.78 18.56 -8.78
C LYS A 4 -20.33 19.14 -7.47
N ASP A 5 -21.37 18.52 -6.92
CA ASP A 5 -22.15 19.04 -5.80
C ASP A 5 -22.04 18.16 -4.54
N ALA A 6 -21.17 17.14 -4.55
CA ALA A 6 -20.98 16.22 -3.43
C ALA A 6 -19.51 15.96 -3.10
N ILE A 7 -19.17 15.99 -1.81
CA ILE A 7 -17.86 15.62 -1.27
C ILE A 7 -18.03 14.65 -0.10
N SER A 8 -17.15 13.65 -0.02
CA SER A 8 -17.01 12.81 1.17
C SER A 8 -16.05 13.49 2.15
N VAL A 9 -16.44 13.54 3.43
CA VAL A 9 -15.64 14.08 4.53
C VAL A 9 -15.65 13.07 5.65
N GLY A 10 -14.47 12.67 6.10
CA GLY A 10 -14.28 11.76 7.22
C GLY A 10 -13.17 12.27 8.11
N THR A 11 -13.22 11.88 9.38
CA THR A 11 -12.18 12.18 10.37
C THR A 11 -11.60 10.86 10.84
N VAL A 12 -10.28 10.76 10.89
CA VAL A 12 -9.55 9.57 11.34
C VAL A 12 -8.77 9.95 12.59
N MET A 13 -8.88 9.14 13.64
CA MET A 13 -8.37 9.48 14.97
C MET A 13 -8.06 8.22 15.79
N PRO A 14 -7.23 8.34 16.83
CA PRO A 14 -7.09 7.31 17.85
C PRO A 14 -8.43 6.95 18.50
N ARG A 15 -8.60 5.68 18.86
CA ARG A 15 -9.87 5.13 19.38
C ARG A 15 -10.34 5.79 20.68
N ASP A 16 -9.40 6.20 21.52
CA ASP A 16 -9.66 6.93 22.77
C ASP A 16 -10.25 8.32 22.53
N VAL A 17 -9.82 9.02 21.48
CA VAL A 17 -10.40 10.30 21.06
C VAL A 17 -11.87 10.13 20.66
N LEU A 18 -12.18 9.10 19.87
CA LEU A 18 -13.56 8.80 19.48
C LEU A 18 -14.44 8.46 20.70
N ARG A 19 -13.89 7.75 21.69
CA ARG A 19 -14.62 7.32 22.90
C ARG A 19 -14.85 8.43 23.93
N ALA A 20 -14.15 9.55 23.81
CA ALA A 20 -14.25 10.65 24.77
C ALA A 20 -15.56 11.44 24.69
N SER A 21 -16.32 11.32 23.59
CA SER A 21 -17.55 12.08 23.35
C SER A 21 -18.47 11.33 22.37
N THR A 22 -19.56 11.98 21.93
CA THR A 22 -20.41 11.40 20.87
C THR A 22 -19.74 11.57 19.50
N PRO A 23 -19.94 10.62 18.56
CA PRO A 23 -19.35 10.67 17.23
C PRO A 23 -19.58 11.99 16.48
N GLU A 24 -20.79 12.56 16.61
CA GLU A 24 -21.17 13.83 15.98
C GLU A 24 -20.35 14.98 16.53
N LYS A 25 -20.20 15.08 17.86
CA LYS A 25 -19.38 16.11 18.50
C LYS A 25 -17.93 15.98 18.10
N VAL A 26 -17.40 14.76 18.09
CA VAL A 26 -16.00 14.52 17.69
C VAL A 26 -15.78 14.91 16.24
N PHE A 27 -16.70 14.55 15.34
CA PHE A 27 -16.65 14.95 13.93
C PHE A 27 -16.68 16.46 13.75
N GLU A 28 -17.65 17.15 14.39
CA GLU A 28 -17.78 18.61 14.35
C GLU A 28 -16.52 19.32 14.87
N GLU A 29 -15.98 18.87 16.01
CA GLU A 29 -14.74 19.40 16.58
C GLU A 29 -13.55 19.24 15.63
N HIS A 30 -13.43 18.08 14.98
CA HIS A 30 -12.33 17.83 14.03
C HIS A 30 -12.48 18.64 12.75
N VAL A 31 -13.69 18.77 12.21
CA VAL A 31 -13.96 19.64 11.05
C VAL A 31 -13.62 21.09 11.39
N ALA A 32 -13.99 21.58 12.57
CA ALA A 32 -13.72 22.94 13.01
C ALA A 32 -12.23 23.27 13.15
N ARG A 33 -11.35 22.28 13.36
CA ARG A 33 -9.89 22.46 13.44
C ARG A 33 -9.27 22.92 12.12
N ILE A 34 -9.93 22.68 10.98
CA ILE A 34 -9.40 23.01 9.65
C ILE A 34 -10.31 24.07 8.99
N PRO A 35 -10.01 25.38 9.13
CA PRO A 35 -10.88 26.45 8.64
C PRO A 35 -11.27 26.34 7.17
N ARG A 36 -10.38 25.80 6.33
CA ARG A 36 -10.63 25.57 4.91
C ARG A 36 -11.72 24.52 4.65
N ILE A 37 -11.82 23.49 5.48
CA ILE A 37 -12.87 22.47 5.39
C ILE A 37 -14.20 23.08 5.83
N THR A 38 -14.25 23.79 6.96
CA THR A 38 -15.44 24.51 7.42
C THR A 38 -15.98 25.45 6.36
N ALA A 39 -15.11 26.28 5.77
CA ALA A 39 -15.52 27.21 4.70
C ALA A 39 -16.08 26.48 3.46
N ARG A 40 -15.60 25.27 3.16
CA ARG A 40 -16.08 24.47 2.02
C ARG A 40 -17.43 23.82 2.27
N LEU A 41 -17.77 23.57 3.54
CA LEU A 41 -19.01 22.96 4.00
C LEU A 41 -20.12 23.98 4.32
N THR A 42 -19.81 25.28 4.39
CA THR A 42 -20.83 26.31 4.62
C THR A 42 -21.93 26.24 3.55
N GLY A 43 -23.18 26.06 3.98
CA GLY A 43 -24.34 25.99 3.09
C GLY A 43 -24.57 24.62 2.44
N THR A 44 -23.81 23.59 2.82
CA THR A 44 -24.08 22.20 2.40
C THR A 44 -24.98 21.49 3.42
N THR A 45 -25.57 20.38 3.00
CA THR A 45 -26.34 19.47 3.87
C THR A 45 -25.74 18.07 3.80
N PRO A 46 -25.71 17.31 4.92
CA PRO A 46 -25.35 15.90 4.87
C PRO A 46 -26.32 15.12 3.99
N SER A 47 -25.80 14.28 3.11
CA SER A 47 -26.61 13.38 2.27
C SER A 47 -26.95 12.05 2.95
N MET A 48 -26.33 11.77 4.09
CA MET A 48 -26.47 10.55 4.86
C MET A 48 -26.12 10.80 6.33
N ASP A 49 -26.56 9.88 7.20
CA ASP A 49 -26.15 9.86 8.61
C ASP A 49 -24.65 9.57 8.74
N LEU A 50 -24.06 10.08 9.84
CA LEU A 50 -22.67 9.81 10.19
C LEU A 50 -22.46 8.29 10.35
N LYS A 51 -21.42 7.78 9.69
CA LYS A 51 -20.98 6.38 9.81
C LYS A 51 -19.68 6.32 10.57
N ILE A 52 -19.52 5.24 11.32
CA ILE A 52 -18.39 5.01 12.21
C ILE A 52 -17.86 3.63 11.87
N GLU A 53 -16.59 3.58 11.52
CA GLU A 53 -15.85 2.34 11.30
C GLU A 53 -14.71 2.30 12.32
N THR A 54 -14.61 1.21 13.08
CA THR A 54 -13.57 1.01 14.10
C THR A 54 -12.93 -0.36 13.94
N ASP A 55 -11.76 -0.54 14.55
CA ASP A 55 -11.06 -1.83 14.60
C ASP A 55 -10.77 -2.39 13.18
N TYR A 56 -10.48 -1.49 12.24
CA TYR A 56 -10.26 -1.82 10.82
C TYR A 56 -8.83 -2.27 10.50
N CYS A 57 -7.84 -2.06 11.37
CA CYS A 57 -6.46 -2.50 11.12
C CYS A 57 -6.29 -3.97 11.51
N TYR A 58 -6.02 -4.85 10.55
CA TYR A 58 -5.75 -6.27 10.79
C TYR A 58 -4.97 -6.91 9.63
N HIS A 59 -4.40 -8.08 9.90
CA HIS A 59 -3.82 -8.94 8.88
C HIS A 59 -4.02 -10.42 9.26
N ALA A 60 -4.04 -11.28 8.24
CA ALA A 60 -3.94 -12.72 8.40
C ALA A 60 -2.58 -13.20 7.85
N ASP A 61 -1.85 -13.99 8.62
CA ASP A 61 -0.61 -14.62 8.14
C ASP A 61 -0.87 -15.72 7.11
N THR A 62 -2.00 -16.41 7.22
CA THR A 62 -2.43 -17.43 6.26
C THR A 62 -3.53 -16.85 5.38
N VAL A 63 -3.18 -16.54 4.13
CA VAL A 63 -4.08 -15.91 3.14
C VAL A 63 -4.47 -16.85 2.01
N THR A 64 -4.00 -18.10 2.04
CA THR A 64 -4.33 -19.15 1.09
C THR A 64 -4.39 -20.52 1.76
N GLY A 65 -5.05 -21.46 1.09
CA GLY A 65 -5.01 -22.88 1.43
C GLY A 65 -5.66 -23.72 0.33
N PRO A 66 -5.71 -25.05 0.50
CA PRO A 66 -6.31 -25.94 -0.50
C PRO A 66 -7.74 -25.52 -0.84
N GLY A 67 -7.98 -25.17 -2.10
CA GLY A 67 -9.29 -24.73 -2.60
C GLY A 67 -9.73 -23.32 -2.19
N TRP A 68 -8.87 -22.47 -1.60
CA TRP A 68 -9.25 -21.09 -1.26
C TRP A 68 -8.09 -20.09 -1.26
N LEU A 69 -8.41 -18.82 -1.57
CA LEU A 69 -7.51 -17.66 -1.55
C LEU A 69 -8.27 -16.46 -0.97
N MET A 70 -7.64 -15.65 -0.14
CA MET A 70 -8.16 -14.34 0.30
C MET A 70 -7.71 -13.25 -0.67
N VAL A 71 -8.59 -12.27 -0.92
CA VAL A 71 -8.29 -11.07 -1.73
C VAL A 71 -8.67 -9.83 -0.96
N GLY A 72 -7.92 -8.73 -1.16
CA GLY A 72 -8.21 -7.46 -0.53
C GLY A 72 -8.35 -7.54 1.00
N ASP A 73 -9.33 -6.80 1.51
CA ASP A 73 -9.67 -6.70 2.92
C ASP A 73 -9.97 -8.07 3.57
N ALA A 74 -10.32 -9.11 2.82
CA ALA A 74 -10.49 -10.45 3.42
C ALA A 74 -9.21 -10.98 4.12
N GLY A 75 -8.02 -10.52 3.70
CA GLY A 75 -6.74 -10.92 4.28
C GLY A 75 -6.00 -9.83 5.03
N CYS A 76 -6.15 -8.56 4.67
CA CYS A 76 -5.43 -7.46 5.33
C CYS A 76 -6.04 -6.09 5.05
N PHE A 77 -6.07 -5.25 6.08
CA PHE A 77 -6.35 -3.82 5.98
C PHE A 77 -5.43 -3.04 6.93
N GLY A 78 -4.86 -1.94 6.41
CA GLY A 78 -3.99 -1.03 7.16
C GLY A 78 -4.73 0.23 7.60
N ASP A 79 -4.47 1.34 6.91
CA ASP A 79 -5.07 2.65 7.18
C ASP A 79 -5.51 3.34 5.87
N PRO A 80 -6.58 4.15 5.87
CA PRO A 80 -7.07 4.83 4.66
C PRO A 80 -6.22 6.02 4.18
N MET A 81 -5.20 6.45 4.91
CA MET A 81 -4.43 7.67 4.64
C MET A 81 -3.94 7.83 3.19
N PHE A 82 -3.36 6.78 2.62
CA PHE A 82 -2.82 6.82 1.25
C PHE A 82 -3.82 6.33 0.20
N SER A 83 -5.06 6.01 0.59
CA SER A 83 -6.11 5.50 -0.31
C SER A 83 -5.69 4.27 -1.14
N GLY A 84 -4.76 3.45 -0.62
CA GLY A 84 -4.21 2.30 -1.35
C GLY A 84 -5.07 1.04 -1.29
N GLY A 85 -6.06 0.98 -0.39
CA GLY A 85 -6.88 -0.22 -0.15
C GLY A 85 -7.52 -0.82 -1.40
N VAL A 86 -8.20 0.00 -2.22
CA VAL A 86 -8.83 -0.47 -3.47
C VAL A 86 -7.78 -0.95 -4.48
N LEU A 87 -6.60 -0.31 -4.52
CA LEU A 87 -5.51 -0.71 -5.41
C LEU A 87 -4.98 -2.08 -5.04
N VAL A 88 -4.65 -2.31 -3.76
CA VAL A 88 -4.15 -3.62 -3.30
C VAL A 88 -5.22 -4.70 -3.41
N ALA A 89 -6.49 -4.39 -3.13
CA ALA A 89 -7.60 -5.32 -3.32
C ALA A 89 -7.76 -5.73 -4.79
N THR A 90 -7.68 -4.78 -5.73
CA THR A 90 -7.79 -5.07 -7.16
C THR A 90 -6.58 -5.86 -7.66
N ALA A 91 -5.36 -5.47 -7.26
CA ALA A 91 -4.14 -6.16 -7.63
C ALA A 91 -4.12 -7.62 -7.15
N THR A 92 -4.52 -7.85 -5.89
CA THR A 92 -4.63 -9.20 -5.31
C THR A 92 -5.77 -10.00 -5.93
N ALA A 93 -6.89 -9.38 -6.32
CA ALA A 93 -7.98 -10.06 -7.01
C ALA A 93 -7.58 -10.52 -8.43
N VAL A 94 -6.91 -9.66 -9.21
CA VAL A 94 -6.42 -10.02 -10.56
C VAL A 94 -5.42 -11.18 -10.46
N ARG A 95 -4.44 -11.09 -9.54
CA ARG A 95 -3.48 -12.18 -9.36
C ARG A 95 -4.14 -13.47 -8.88
N ALA A 96 -5.18 -13.38 -8.04
CA ALA A 96 -5.91 -14.56 -7.57
C ALA A 96 -6.63 -15.24 -8.74
N ALA A 97 -7.27 -14.48 -9.62
CA ALA A 97 -7.94 -15.02 -10.80
C ALA A 97 -6.97 -15.75 -11.75
N GLU A 98 -5.79 -15.17 -11.99
CA GLU A 98 -4.72 -15.83 -12.77
C GLU A 98 -4.28 -17.14 -12.09
N THR A 99 -4.02 -17.08 -10.78
CA THR A 99 -3.58 -18.23 -9.97
C THR A 99 -4.62 -19.36 -10.00
N LEU A 100 -5.90 -19.03 -9.84
CA LEU A 100 -7.00 -19.99 -9.92
C LEU A 100 -7.15 -20.58 -11.32
N GLY A 101 -7.02 -19.75 -12.36
CA GLY A 101 -7.08 -20.23 -13.74
C GLY A 101 -5.99 -21.27 -14.04
N GLU A 102 -4.76 -21.00 -13.59
CA GLU A 102 -3.64 -21.95 -13.71
C GLU A 102 -3.86 -23.22 -12.88
N ALA A 103 -4.31 -23.09 -11.63
CA ALA A 103 -4.53 -24.24 -10.74
C ALA A 103 -5.69 -25.14 -11.21
N LEU A 104 -6.74 -24.56 -11.82
CA LEU A 104 -7.83 -25.34 -12.40
C LEU A 104 -7.41 -26.07 -13.69
N ALA A 105 -6.48 -25.50 -14.46
CA ALA A 105 -5.93 -26.12 -15.66
C ALA A 105 -4.93 -27.24 -15.33
N ASP A 106 -4.15 -27.07 -14.26
CA ASP A 106 -3.21 -28.06 -13.74
C ASP A 106 -3.30 -28.14 -12.20
N PRO A 107 -4.18 -29.00 -11.66
CA PRO A 107 -4.33 -29.18 -10.21
C PRO A 107 -3.06 -29.66 -9.52
N SER A 108 -2.11 -30.29 -10.25
CA SER A 108 -0.84 -30.73 -9.67
C SER A 108 0.08 -29.56 -9.31
N ALA A 109 -0.18 -28.37 -9.86
CA ALA A 109 0.58 -27.16 -9.59
C ALA A 109 -0.02 -26.29 -8.46
N GLU A 110 -1.20 -26.64 -7.91
CA GLU A 110 -1.95 -25.80 -6.96
C GLU A 110 -1.07 -25.31 -5.80
N GLU A 111 -0.40 -26.20 -5.10
CA GLU A 111 0.42 -25.88 -3.92
C GLU A 111 1.44 -24.76 -4.20
N ARG A 112 2.21 -24.90 -5.30
CA ARG A 112 3.20 -23.90 -5.72
C ARG A 112 2.55 -22.58 -6.14
N LEU A 113 1.40 -22.65 -6.81
CA LEU A 113 0.68 -21.48 -7.29
C LEU A 113 0.11 -20.65 -6.13
N ILE A 114 -0.53 -21.31 -5.16
CA ILE A 114 -1.12 -20.62 -3.99
C ILE A 114 -0.04 -20.09 -3.04
N GLU A 115 1.11 -20.75 -2.93
CA GLU A 115 2.27 -20.23 -2.17
C GLU A 115 2.81 -18.95 -2.82
N ARG A 116 3.00 -18.96 -4.15
CA ARG A 116 3.43 -17.78 -4.90
C ARG A 116 2.42 -16.64 -4.79
N TYR A 117 1.13 -16.94 -4.80
CA TYR A 117 0.07 -15.96 -4.55
C TYR A 117 0.15 -15.37 -3.15
N ALA A 118 0.29 -16.19 -2.11
CA ALA A 118 0.39 -15.71 -0.73
C ALA A 118 1.57 -14.74 -0.56
N ASN A 119 2.72 -15.08 -1.14
CA ASN A 119 3.90 -14.24 -1.17
C ASN A 119 3.68 -12.91 -1.95
N TYR A 120 2.95 -12.96 -3.06
CA TYR A 120 2.54 -11.76 -3.81
C TYR A 120 1.61 -10.86 -2.98
N PHE A 121 0.58 -11.43 -2.35
CA PHE A 121 -0.35 -10.73 -1.46
C PHE A 121 0.43 -10.01 -0.35
N LYS A 122 1.26 -10.76 0.38
CA LYS A 122 2.07 -10.22 1.49
C LYS A 122 3.04 -9.13 1.03
N THR A 123 3.67 -9.26 -0.14
CA THR A 123 4.62 -8.25 -0.65
C THR A 123 3.98 -6.88 -0.82
N GLY A 124 2.78 -6.84 -1.40
CA GLY A 124 2.04 -5.60 -1.63
C GLY A 124 1.60 -4.95 -0.32
N TYR A 125 0.93 -5.73 0.53
CA TYR A 125 0.43 -5.24 1.81
C TYR A 125 1.53 -4.83 2.78
N ASP A 126 2.62 -5.60 2.90
CA ASP A 126 3.77 -5.26 3.74
C ASP A 126 4.38 -3.93 3.30
N THR A 127 4.54 -3.70 1.99
CA THR A 127 5.08 -2.42 1.50
C THR A 127 4.09 -1.27 1.73
N TYR A 128 2.79 -1.49 1.54
CA TYR A 128 1.76 -0.48 1.80
C TYR A 128 1.69 -0.07 3.29
N ILE A 129 1.75 -1.05 4.19
CA ILE A 129 1.70 -0.81 5.64
C ILE A 129 2.98 -0.14 6.14
N ARG A 130 4.15 -0.48 5.59
CA ARG A 130 5.39 0.27 5.86
C ARG A 130 5.32 1.73 5.44
N LEU A 131 4.64 2.04 4.34
CA LEU A 131 4.43 3.44 3.93
C LEU A 131 3.57 4.19 4.97
N ILE A 132 2.56 3.53 5.53
CA ILE A 132 1.73 4.06 6.62
C ILE A 132 2.59 4.29 7.88
N HIS A 133 3.40 3.31 8.29
CA HIS A 133 4.35 3.48 9.41
C HIS A 133 5.30 4.66 9.18
N ALA A 134 5.92 4.73 8.00
CA ALA A 134 6.84 5.81 7.67
C ALA A 134 6.19 7.20 7.77
N TYR A 135 4.88 7.32 7.51
CA TYR A 135 4.16 8.57 7.72
C TYR A 135 3.91 8.85 9.21
N TYR A 136 3.30 7.91 9.93
CA TYR A 136 2.89 8.13 11.32
C TYR A 136 4.08 8.29 12.27
N ASP A 137 5.19 7.62 11.99
CA ASP A 137 6.44 7.73 12.76
C ASP A 137 7.25 8.98 12.36
N GLY A 138 6.84 9.72 11.32
CA GLY A 138 7.54 10.91 10.82
C GLY A 138 8.84 10.60 10.05
N GLU A 139 9.03 9.34 9.65
CA GLU A 139 10.27 8.80 9.08
C GLU A 139 10.32 8.89 7.55
N LEU A 140 9.24 9.25 6.85
CA LEU A 140 9.19 9.26 5.38
C LEU A 140 10.29 10.12 4.74
N VAL A 141 10.60 11.28 5.33
CA VAL A 141 11.68 12.16 4.86
C VAL A 141 13.04 11.55 5.12
N ALA A 142 13.23 10.88 6.27
CA ALA A 142 14.46 10.17 6.58
C ALA A 142 14.69 9.01 5.61
N MET A 143 13.64 8.24 5.26
CA MET A 143 13.70 7.18 4.24
C MET A 143 14.10 7.72 2.87
N ALA A 144 13.55 8.87 2.46
CA ALA A 144 13.95 9.51 1.22
C ALA A 144 15.42 9.98 1.25
N ALA A 145 15.88 10.55 2.37
CA ALA A 145 17.27 10.98 2.54
C ALA A 145 18.25 9.79 2.54
N ASP A 146 17.85 8.67 3.14
CA ASP A 146 18.62 7.43 3.14
C ASP A 146 18.74 6.84 1.72
N ALA A 147 17.63 6.78 0.99
CA ALA A 147 17.59 6.34 -0.39
C ALA A 147 18.44 7.22 -1.33
N ALA A 148 18.48 8.54 -1.08
CA ALA A 148 19.27 9.51 -1.83
C ALA A 148 20.79 9.25 -1.79
N ARG A 149 21.29 8.46 -0.83
CA ARG A 149 22.71 8.04 -0.81
C ARG A 149 23.09 7.11 -1.97
N SER A 150 22.10 6.47 -2.59
CA SER A 150 22.31 5.45 -3.63
C SER A 150 21.54 5.74 -4.93
N THR A 151 20.77 6.83 -4.97
CA THR A 151 19.83 7.18 -6.03
C THR A 151 19.92 8.67 -6.32
N ASP A 152 20.00 9.07 -7.59
CA ASP A 152 19.96 10.48 -7.96
C ASP A 152 18.59 11.10 -7.68
N ARG A 153 18.53 12.44 -7.70
CA ARG A 153 17.32 13.18 -7.31
C ARG A 153 16.11 12.86 -8.19
N ASP A 154 16.29 12.78 -9.50
CA ASP A 154 15.18 12.61 -10.44
C ASP A 154 14.60 11.20 -10.30
N THR A 155 15.46 10.19 -10.15
CA THR A 155 15.05 8.82 -9.87
C THR A 155 14.36 8.70 -8.50
N LEU A 156 14.84 9.42 -7.48
CA LEU A 156 14.22 9.43 -6.15
C LEU A 156 12.81 10.02 -6.19
N GLU A 157 12.62 11.14 -6.88
CA GLU A 157 11.31 11.77 -7.07
C GLU A 157 10.36 10.82 -7.82
N LYS A 158 10.82 10.22 -8.91
CA LYS A 158 10.09 9.17 -9.65
C LYS A 158 9.66 8.03 -8.73
N TYR A 159 10.54 7.56 -7.85
CA TYR A 159 10.24 6.46 -6.93
C TYR A 159 9.28 6.84 -5.81
N LEU A 160 9.35 8.06 -5.28
CA LEU A 160 8.37 8.56 -4.31
C LEU A 160 6.97 8.66 -4.93
N ILE A 161 6.87 9.25 -6.12
CA ILE A 161 5.61 9.38 -6.86
C ILE A 161 5.02 8.00 -7.16
N ARG A 162 5.84 7.07 -7.65
CA ARG A 162 5.41 5.69 -7.93
C ARG A 162 4.97 4.96 -6.67
N LEU A 163 5.70 5.08 -5.56
CA LEU A 163 5.37 4.42 -4.31
C LEU A 163 4.01 4.87 -3.78
N ILE A 164 3.77 6.19 -3.72
CA ILE A 164 2.48 6.75 -3.32
C ILE A 164 1.39 6.38 -4.35
N GLY A 165 1.74 6.26 -5.62
CA GLY A 165 0.87 5.79 -6.70
C GLY A 165 0.59 4.28 -6.73
N GLY A 166 1.13 3.50 -5.77
CA GLY A 166 0.84 2.06 -5.65
C GLY A 166 1.92 1.12 -6.15
N ASP A 167 3.16 1.58 -6.30
CA ASP A 167 4.30 0.75 -6.66
C ASP A 167 4.84 -0.07 -5.48
N PHE A 168 4.01 -0.99 -4.99
CA PHE A 168 4.29 -1.78 -3.79
C PHE A 168 5.11 -3.05 -4.06
N TRP A 169 5.23 -3.46 -5.32
CA TRP A 169 5.93 -4.69 -5.72
C TRP A 169 7.22 -4.44 -6.50
N SER A 170 7.65 -3.19 -6.71
CA SER A 170 8.95 -2.98 -7.37
C SER A 170 10.11 -3.42 -6.47
N GLU A 171 11.07 -4.09 -7.10
CA GLU A 171 12.34 -4.48 -6.48
C GLU A 171 13.29 -3.28 -6.37
N HIS A 172 13.18 -2.30 -7.26
CA HIS A 172 14.23 -1.30 -7.47
C HIS A 172 13.94 0.06 -6.85
N ASN A 173 12.70 0.28 -6.39
CA ASN A 173 12.30 1.48 -5.67
C ASN A 173 13.11 1.62 -4.37
N SER A 174 14.10 2.52 -4.36
CA SER A 174 15.04 2.64 -3.25
C SER A 174 14.37 3.09 -1.95
N VAL A 175 13.32 3.91 -2.02
CA VAL A 175 12.57 4.35 -0.82
C VAL A 175 11.84 3.17 -0.20
N ALA A 176 11.16 2.34 -1.00
CA ALA A 176 10.53 1.11 -0.52
C ALA A 176 11.57 0.13 0.05
N GLN A 177 12.78 0.08 -0.51
CA GLN A 177 13.85 -0.78 0.01
C GLN A 177 14.37 -0.30 1.38
N GLU A 178 14.50 1.01 1.62
CA GLU A 178 14.84 1.51 2.97
C GLU A 178 13.76 1.14 3.98
N MET A 179 12.47 1.29 3.61
CA MET A 179 11.36 0.88 4.47
C MET A 179 11.37 -0.62 4.78
N ARG A 180 11.72 -1.48 3.81
CA ARG A 180 11.80 -2.95 3.98
C ARG A 180 12.98 -3.40 4.85
N ARG A 181 13.99 -2.55 5.08
CA ARG A 181 15.11 -2.86 6.00
C ARG A 181 14.72 -2.74 7.48
N ARG A 182 13.66 -2.00 7.79
CA ARG A 182 13.15 -1.81 9.14
C ARG A 182 12.28 -2.99 9.57
N LYS A 183 12.86 -3.91 10.33
CA LYS A 183 12.18 -5.14 10.76
C LYS A 183 11.05 -4.87 11.75
N GLU A 184 11.13 -3.77 12.49
CA GLU A 184 10.08 -3.27 13.38
C GLU A 184 8.78 -2.92 12.65
N TRP A 185 8.82 -2.78 11.32
CA TRP A 185 7.66 -2.55 10.46
C TRP A 185 7.25 -3.80 9.66
N ASP A 186 7.75 -4.99 10.00
CA ASP A 186 7.30 -6.24 9.40
C ASP A 186 5.81 -6.46 9.72
N THR A 187 4.98 -6.60 8.70
CA THR A 187 3.53 -6.82 8.87
C THR A 187 3.19 -8.28 9.12
N PHE A 188 3.85 -9.19 8.40
CA PHE A 188 3.56 -10.63 8.40
C PHE A 188 4.74 -11.41 8.97
N GLU A 189 4.51 -12.68 9.32
CA GLU A 189 5.58 -13.65 9.49
C GLU A 189 6.50 -13.71 8.26
N PRO A 190 7.81 -14.05 8.44
CA PRO A 190 8.78 -14.04 7.36
C PRO A 190 8.31 -14.80 6.11
N PHE A 191 8.40 -14.14 4.96
CA PHE A 191 7.92 -14.67 3.68
C PHE A 191 8.88 -14.29 2.53
N GLN A 192 8.76 -14.98 1.40
CA GLN A 192 9.56 -14.67 0.22
C GLN A 192 8.88 -13.56 -0.59
N ARG A 193 9.55 -12.42 -0.79
CA ARG A 193 8.99 -11.34 -1.59
C ARG A 193 8.86 -11.72 -3.06
N VAL A 194 7.74 -11.35 -3.66
CA VAL A 194 7.46 -11.51 -5.10
C VAL A 194 7.42 -10.13 -5.72
N TYR A 195 8.36 -9.87 -6.63
CA TYR A 195 8.47 -8.58 -7.31
C TYR A 195 7.76 -8.59 -8.67
N GLY A 196 7.43 -7.39 -9.15
CA GLY A 196 6.69 -7.17 -10.39
C GLY A 196 5.47 -6.31 -10.14
N CYS A 197 5.63 -4.99 -10.33
CA CYS A 197 4.55 -4.03 -10.10
C CYS A 197 3.40 -4.21 -11.10
N PRO A 198 2.18 -4.55 -10.65
CA PRO A 198 1.02 -4.67 -11.55
C PRO A 198 0.55 -3.30 -12.06
N SER A 199 0.77 -2.23 -11.28
CA SER A 199 0.34 -0.87 -11.62
C SER A 199 1.24 -0.22 -12.67
N TYR A 200 2.54 -0.56 -12.66
CA TYR A 200 3.56 0.03 -13.54
C TYR A 200 4.51 -1.02 -14.15
N PRO A 201 3.98 -2.04 -14.86
CA PRO A 201 4.80 -3.18 -15.31
C PRO A 201 5.91 -2.75 -16.27
N HIS A 202 5.62 -1.83 -17.18
CA HIS A 202 6.60 -1.29 -18.15
C HIS A 202 7.73 -0.50 -17.47
N LEU A 203 7.43 0.27 -16.41
CA LEU A 203 8.47 1.01 -15.68
C LEU A 203 9.35 0.09 -14.84
N ASP A 204 8.76 -0.95 -14.25
CA ASP A 204 9.51 -1.97 -13.50
C ASP A 204 10.46 -2.76 -14.42
N GLU A 205 10.01 -3.08 -15.65
CA GLU A 205 10.88 -3.68 -16.68
C GLU A 205 12.02 -2.75 -17.13
N LEU A 206 11.74 -1.45 -17.31
CA LEU A 206 12.77 -0.47 -17.64
C LEU A 206 13.83 -0.38 -16.54
N ASP A 207 13.41 -0.30 -15.27
CA ASP A 207 14.33 -0.25 -14.14
C ASP A 207 15.22 -1.52 -14.09
N ARG A 208 14.66 -2.71 -14.37
CA ARG A 208 15.43 -3.96 -14.47
C ARG A 208 16.48 -3.90 -15.59
N LYS A 209 16.09 -3.41 -16.77
CA LYS A 209 17.01 -3.27 -17.92
C LYS A 209 18.15 -2.31 -17.59
N GLU A 210 17.83 -1.11 -17.09
CA GLU A 210 18.82 -0.10 -16.71
C GLU A 210 19.80 -0.62 -15.65
N ARG A 211 19.31 -1.33 -14.63
CA ARG A 211 20.16 -1.99 -13.62
C ARG A 211 21.06 -3.06 -14.24
N SER A 212 20.53 -3.89 -15.13
CA SER A 212 21.30 -4.93 -15.81
C SER A 212 22.43 -4.34 -16.65
N GLU A 213 22.15 -3.29 -17.42
CA GLU A 213 23.13 -2.59 -18.24
C GLU A 213 24.18 -1.87 -17.39
N SER A 214 23.78 -1.21 -16.30
CA SER A 214 24.69 -0.59 -15.34
C SER A 214 25.65 -1.61 -14.73
N ARG A 215 25.14 -2.81 -14.40
CA ARG A 215 25.95 -3.91 -13.85
C ARG A 215 26.94 -4.45 -14.87
N VAL A 216 26.50 -4.66 -16.12
CA VAL A 216 27.38 -5.04 -17.24
C VAL A 216 28.47 -3.99 -17.45
N ARG A 217 28.12 -2.70 -17.50
CA ARG A 217 29.09 -1.59 -17.65
C ARG A 217 30.14 -1.59 -16.55
N LYS A 218 29.75 -1.78 -15.27
CA LYS A 218 30.69 -1.87 -14.14
C LYS A 218 31.67 -3.04 -14.29
N VAL A 219 31.15 -4.23 -14.63
CA VAL A 219 31.97 -5.42 -14.84
C VAL A 219 32.94 -5.24 -16.02
N THR A 220 32.48 -4.69 -17.14
CA THR A 220 33.34 -4.42 -18.31
C THR A 220 34.35 -3.30 -18.07
N ALA A 221 34.09 -2.39 -17.13
CA ALA A 221 35.00 -1.30 -16.76
C ALA A 221 36.06 -1.71 -15.73
N GLY A 222 36.13 -2.99 -15.33
CA GLY A 222 37.17 -3.50 -14.43
C GLY A 222 37.10 -2.91 -13.01
N ARG A 223 35.91 -2.56 -12.52
CA ARG A 223 35.65 -2.14 -11.13
C ARG A 223 34.76 -3.14 -10.41
#